data_AF-A0A453AP76-F1
#
_entry.id   AF-A0A453AP76-F1
#
_cell.length_a   1.000
_cell.length_b   1.000
_cell.length_c   1.000
_cell.angle_alpha   90.00
_cell.angle_beta   90.00
_cell.angle_gamma   90.00
#
_symmetry.space_group_name_H-M   'P 1'
#
loop_
_entity.id
_entity.type
_entity.pdbx_description
1 polymer ?
#
loop_
_entity_poly.entity_id
_entity_poly.type
_entity_poly.pdbx_seq_one_letter_code
_entity_poly.pdbx_strand_id
1 'polypeptide(L)'
;RRIAPLPTAALRRLYDTSNYGRLQLNNGLALVPQMGWNSWNFFACNINDTLIRETADALVSTGLAALGYNYVNIDDCWSYVKRGNKGQLLPDPKTFPSGIKSLADYVHGKGLKLGIYSDAGVSTCQVRPGSLHHENDDAALFASWGVDYLKYDNCYNLGIPPKERYPPMRDALNSTGRQIFYSLCEWGQDDPALWAGKVGNSWRTTDDIQDTWKR
;
A
#
# COMPACT_ATOMS: atom_id res chain seq x y z
N ARG A 1 -48.14 -14.36 26.98
CA ARG A 1 -46.70 -14.26 27.30
C ARG A 1 -46.19 -12.95 26.69
N ARG A 2 -45.88 -11.92 27.50
CA ARG A 2 -45.34 -10.66 26.98
C ARG A 2 -43.86 -10.86 26.68
N ILE A 3 -43.46 -10.63 25.43
CA ILE A 3 -42.06 -10.65 25.02
C ILE A 3 -41.41 -9.41 25.65
N ALA A 4 -40.38 -9.63 26.47
CA ALA A 4 -39.64 -8.53 27.08
C ALA A 4 -38.89 -7.75 25.99
N PRO A 5 -38.91 -6.41 26.01
CA PRO A 5 -38.14 -5.62 25.06
C PRO A 5 -36.64 -5.86 25.26
N LEU A 6 -35.91 -6.02 24.15
CA LEU A 6 -34.46 -6.19 24.17
C LEU A 6 -33.79 -5.00 24.87
N PRO A 7 -32.70 -5.23 25.65
CA PRO A 7 -31.96 -4.15 26.30
C PRO A 7 -31.47 -3.13 25.27
N THR A 8 -31.58 -1.83 25.58
CA THR A 8 -31.16 -0.70 24.74
C THR A 8 -29.71 -0.78 24.26
N ALA A 9 -28.83 -1.45 25.01
CA ALA A 9 -27.44 -1.72 24.60
C ALA A 9 -27.34 -2.71 23.42
N ALA A 10 -28.24 -3.69 23.34
CA ALA A 10 -28.28 -4.66 22.24
C ALA A 10 -28.77 -4.01 20.94
N LEU A 11 -29.70 -3.05 21.03
CA LEU A 11 -30.17 -2.24 19.90
C LEU A 11 -29.09 -1.28 19.36
N ARG A 12 -28.27 -0.67 20.24
CA ARG A 12 -27.15 0.19 19.80
C ARG A 12 -26.09 -0.55 18.97
N ARG A 13 -25.87 -1.83 19.23
CA ARG A 13 -24.92 -2.66 18.46
C ARG A 13 -25.42 -2.99 17.05
N LEU A 14 -26.73 -3.12 16.88
CA LEU A 14 -27.37 -3.42 15.58
C LEU A 14 -27.37 -2.21 14.62
N TYR A 15 -27.23 -0.99 15.16
CA TYR A 15 -27.18 0.26 14.39
C TYR A 15 -25.87 1.03 14.61
N ASP A 16 -24.79 0.35 15.00
CA ASP A 16 -23.48 0.97 15.10
C ASP A 16 -22.93 1.22 13.70
N THR A 17 -23.18 2.43 13.18
CA THR A 17 -22.68 2.86 11.89
C THR A 17 -21.27 3.45 11.93
N SER A 18 -20.59 3.42 13.09
CA SER A 18 -19.21 3.94 13.20
C SER A 18 -18.22 3.22 12.29
N ASN A 19 -18.54 1.98 11.89
CA ASN A 19 -17.76 1.18 10.95
C ASN A 19 -18.27 1.23 9.51
N TYR A 20 -19.40 1.88 9.20
CA TYR A 20 -19.90 1.98 7.82
C TYR A 20 -18.94 2.73 6.89
N GLY A 21 -18.08 3.60 7.44
CA GLY A 21 -16.97 4.24 6.72
C GLY A 21 -15.76 3.34 6.47
N ARG A 22 -15.61 2.20 7.17
CA ARG A 22 -14.45 1.29 7.00
C ARG A 22 -14.52 0.48 5.71
N LEU A 23 -15.70 0.36 5.09
CA LEU A 23 -15.92 -0.40 3.84
C LEU A 23 -15.96 0.48 2.59
N GLN A 24 -15.76 1.79 2.74
CA GLN A 24 -15.70 2.73 1.63
C GLN A 24 -14.28 3.27 1.49
N LEU A 25 -13.86 3.53 0.25
CA LEU A 25 -12.56 4.14 -0.04
C LEU A 25 -12.42 5.56 0.51
N ASN A 26 -13.50 6.21 1.00
CA ASN A 26 -13.48 7.61 1.44
C ASN A 26 -12.61 7.82 2.69
N ASN A 27 -11.30 7.70 2.49
CA ASN A 27 -10.20 7.75 3.44
C ASN A 27 -9.58 9.16 3.47
N GLY A 28 -10.19 10.13 2.80
CA GLY A 28 -9.75 11.52 2.74
C GLY A 28 -8.51 11.77 1.88
N LEU A 29 -8.03 10.78 1.13
CA LEU A 29 -6.87 10.89 0.24
C LEU A 29 -7.28 11.01 -1.23
N ALA A 30 -6.31 11.37 -2.08
CA ALA A 30 -6.47 11.48 -3.54
C ALA A 30 -7.55 12.49 -4.01
N LEU A 31 -7.73 13.58 -3.26
CA LEU A 31 -8.51 14.74 -3.73
C LEU A 31 -7.88 15.38 -4.99
N VAL A 32 -6.57 15.22 -5.13
CA VAL A 32 -5.78 15.48 -6.33
C VAL A 32 -4.90 14.26 -6.60
N PRO A 33 -4.44 14.05 -7.86
CA PRO A 33 -3.50 12.98 -8.18
C PRO A 33 -2.24 13.04 -7.30
N GLN A 34 -1.76 11.87 -6.86
CA GLN A 34 -0.53 11.75 -6.11
C GLN A 34 0.67 12.21 -6.95
N MET A 35 1.64 12.84 -6.30
CA MET A 35 2.90 13.24 -6.91
C MET A 35 4.06 12.76 -6.05
N GLY A 36 5.10 12.23 -6.69
CA GLY A 36 6.25 11.66 -5.98
C GLY A 36 7.21 10.95 -6.92
N TRP A 37 7.97 10.04 -6.33
CA TRP A 37 8.98 9.23 -6.99
C TRP A 37 8.80 7.75 -6.61
N ASN A 38 9.18 6.85 -7.51
CA ASN A 38 9.19 5.41 -7.29
C ASN A 38 10.55 4.83 -7.72
N SER A 39 11.06 3.86 -6.98
CA SER A 39 12.42 3.32 -7.17
C SER A 39 12.61 2.44 -8.40
N TRP A 40 11.55 1.89 -9.00
CA TRP A 40 11.63 0.75 -9.90
C TRP A 40 12.38 1.03 -11.21
N ASN A 41 11.94 2.03 -11.98
CA ASN A 41 12.38 2.22 -13.37
C ASN A 41 13.91 2.37 -13.53
N PHE A 42 14.59 2.90 -12.53
CA PHE A 42 16.05 3.09 -12.58
C PHE A 42 16.81 2.04 -11.76
N PHE A 43 16.30 1.68 -10.57
CA PHE A 43 17.08 0.87 -9.62
C PHE A 43 16.69 -0.60 -9.62
N ALA A 44 15.49 -0.98 -10.08
CA ALA A 44 14.94 -2.32 -9.94
C ALA A 44 15.13 -2.85 -8.50
N CYS A 45 15.71 -4.05 -8.33
CA CYS A 45 16.02 -4.60 -7.01
C CYS A 45 17.27 -3.98 -6.33
N ASN A 46 18.04 -3.11 -6.98
CA ASN A 46 19.24 -2.51 -6.43
C ASN A 46 18.91 -1.28 -5.56
N ILE A 47 18.07 -1.49 -4.53
CA ILE A 47 17.63 -0.48 -3.58
C ILE A 47 18.11 -0.81 -2.17
N ASN A 48 18.38 0.23 -1.37
CA ASN A 48 18.74 0.10 0.05
C ASN A 48 18.33 1.36 0.83
N ASP A 49 18.39 1.29 2.15
CA ASP A 49 18.01 2.37 3.07
C ASP A 49 18.73 3.69 2.76
N THR A 50 20.03 3.66 2.49
CA THR A 50 20.82 4.85 2.12
C THR A 50 20.26 5.52 0.86
N LEU A 51 20.06 4.75 -0.21
CA LEU A 51 19.53 5.28 -1.48
C LEU A 51 18.19 5.98 -1.29
N ILE A 52 17.29 5.39 -0.51
CA ILE A 52 15.95 5.97 -0.31
C ILE A 52 16.03 7.25 0.52
N ARG A 53 16.91 7.31 1.53
CA ARG A 53 17.16 8.54 2.30
C ARG A 53 17.77 9.65 1.43
N GLU A 54 18.77 9.32 0.63
CA GLU A 54 19.40 10.27 -0.30
C GLU A 54 18.40 10.77 -1.36
N THR A 55 17.49 9.91 -1.81
CA THR A 55 16.41 10.30 -2.73
C THR A 55 15.41 11.25 -2.05
N ALA A 56 15.07 11.00 -0.79
CA ALA A 56 14.23 11.90 0.01
C ALA A 56 14.91 13.27 0.20
N ASP A 57 16.22 13.29 0.49
CA ASP A 57 17.02 14.52 0.54
C ASP A 57 17.06 15.26 -0.80
N ALA A 58 17.19 14.53 -1.91
CA ALA A 58 17.17 15.09 -3.25
C ALA A 58 15.83 15.76 -3.58
N LEU A 59 14.69 15.13 -3.26
CA LEU A 59 13.37 15.73 -3.49
C LEU A 59 13.21 17.08 -2.77
N VAL A 60 13.74 17.21 -1.56
CA VAL A 60 13.72 18.46 -0.81
C VAL A 60 14.70 19.47 -1.39
N SER A 61 15.98 19.09 -1.53
CA SER A 61 17.05 20.02 -1.91
C SER A 61 16.93 20.54 -3.34
N THR A 62 16.34 19.76 -4.26
CA THR A 62 16.05 20.19 -5.63
C THR A 62 14.79 21.05 -5.76
N GLY A 63 13.99 21.17 -4.70
CA GLY A 63 12.73 21.92 -4.69
C GLY A 63 11.52 21.15 -5.23
N LEU A 64 11.66 19.90 -5.67
CA LEU A 64 10.54 19.09 -6.16
C LEU A 64 9.47 18.86 -5.08
N ALA A 65 9.88 18.66 -3.82
CA ALA A 65 8.95 18.54 -2.70
C ALA A 65 8.06 19.80 -2.56
N ALA A 66 8.64 21.00 -2.74
CA ALA A 66 7.89 22.26 -2.71
C ALA A 66 6.88 22.41 -3.86
N LEU A 67 7.08 21.65 -4.96
CA LEU A 67 6.14 21.57 -6.09
C LEU A 67 5.10 20.44 -5.93
N GLY A 68 5.11 19.71 -4.82
CA GLY A 68 4.10 18.69 -4.50
C GLY A 68 4.58 17.24 -4.61
N TYR A 69 5.81 16.98 -5.07
CA TYR A 69 6.38 15.63 -5.16
C TYR A 69 6.74 15.09 -3.76
N ASN A 70 5.73 14.55 -3.08
CA ASN A 70 5.78 14.29 -1.63
C ASN A 70 5.80 12.81 -1.26
N TYR A 71 5.55 11.90 -2.19
CA TYR A 71 5.64 10.46 -1.96
C TYR A 71 7.02 9.91 -2.39
N VAL A 72 7.69 9.21 -1.48
CA VAL A 72 8.92 8.44 -1.74
C VAL A 72 8.55 6.97 -1.68
N ASN A 73 8.33 6.34 -2.84
CA ASN A 73 7.82 4.97 -2.89
C ASN A 73 8.97 3.98 -3.13
N ILE A 74 9.17 3.05 -2.18
CA ILE A 74 10.01 1.88 -2.43
C ILE A 74 9.17 0.83 -3.17
N ASP A 75 9.72 0.31 -4.26
CA ASP A 75 9.07 -0.74 -5.06
C ASP A 75 9.49 -2.15 -4.56
N ASP A 76 9.39 -3.17 -5.40
CA ASP A 76 9.72 -4.56 -5.04
C ASP A 76 11.17 -4.71 -4.50
N CYS A 77 11.46 -5.90 -3.97
CA CYS A 77 12.78 -6.30 -3.45
C CYS A 77 13.23 -5.62 -2.14
N TRP A 78 12.36 -4.84 -1.47
CA TRP A 78 12.65 -4.29 -0.14
C TRP A 78 12.65 -5.36 0.97
N SER A 79 11.85 -6.41 0.81
CA SER A 79 11.65 -7.43 1.84
C SER A 79 12.64 -8.58 1.72
N TYR A 80 12.90 -9.24 2.84
CA TYR A 80 13.57 -10.52 2.88
C TYR A 80 12.80 -11.56 2.05
N VAL A 81 13.52 -12.57 1.55
CA VAL A 81 12.95 -13.61 0.68
C VAL A 81 11.95 -14.54 1.39
N LYS A 82 11.86 -14.47 2.71
CA LYS A 82 10.96 -15.32 3.52
C LYS A 82 10.26 -14.48 4.58
N ARG A 83 9.02 -14.85 4.88
CA ARG A 83 8.31 -14.39 6.08
C ARG A 83 9.05 -14.87 7.32
N GLY A 84 8.94 -14.11 8.41
CA GLY A 84 9.47 -14.50 9.71
C GLY A 84 8.70 -15.65 10.35
N ASN A 85 9.17 -16.10 11.51
CA ASN A 85 8.59 -17.25 12.22
C ASN A 85 7.13 -17.05 12.66
N LYS A 86 6.62 -15.81 12.68
CA LYS A 86 5.22 -15.49 13.00
C LYS A 86 4.40 -15.20 11.73
N GLY A 87 4.93 -15.48 10.55
CA GLY A 87 4.28 -15.21 9.27
C GLY A 87 4.37 -13.75 8.80
N GLN A 88 5.09 -12.88 9.51
CA GLN A 88 5.21 -11.47 9.17
C GLN A 88 6.21 -11.20 8.04
N LEU A 89 5.97 -10.16 7.24
CA LEU A 89 6.99 -9.62 6.34
C LEU A 89 8.19 -9.10 7.14
N LEU A 90 9.38 -9.26 6.57
CA LEU A 90 10.62 -8.76 7.17
C LEU A 90 11.32 -7.87 6.14
N PRO A 91 11.80 -6.67 6.51
CA PRO A 91 12.73 -5.93 5.67
C PRO A 91 13.99 -6.76 5.44
N ASP A 92 14.60 -6.70 4.26
CA ASP A 92 15.87 -7.40 4.05
C ASP A 92 16.95 -6.75 4.92
N PRO A 93 17.57 -7.47 5.87
CA PRO A 93 18.50 -6.87 6.82
C PRO A 93 19.80 -6.38 6.18
N LYS A 94 20.11 -6.80 4.94
CA LYS A 94 21.30 -6.33 4.22
C LYS A 94 21.08 -4.97 3.58
N THR A 95 19.90 -4.71 3.04
CA THR A 95 19.59 -3.47 2.33
C THR A 95 18.83 -2.48 3.21
N PHE A 96 18.04 -2.95 4.19
CA PHE A 96 17.28 -2.14 5.15
C PHE A 96 17.61 -2.53 6.60
N PRO A 97 18.88 -2.38 7.04
CA PRO A 97 19.33 -2.85 8.36
C PRO A 97 18.64 -2.16 9.54
N SER A 98 18.17 -0.93 9.37
CA SER A 98 17.42 -0.17 10.38
C SER A 98 15.91 -0.42 10.33
N GLY A 99 15.44 -1.21 9.36
CA GLY A 99 14.03 -1.51 9.12
C GLY A 99 13.24 -0.34 8.54
N ILE A 100 12.03 -0.64 8.05
CA ILE A 100 11.18 0.33 7.34
C ILE A 100 10.68 1.45 8.25
N LYS A 101 10.41 1.18 9.53
CA LYS A 101 9.97 2.23 10.45
C LYS A 101 11.00 3.37 10.57
N SER A 102 12.28 3.03 10.71
CA SER A 102 13.34 4.04 10.79
C SER A 102 13.45 4.88 9.51
N LEU A 103 13.20 4.25 8.36
CA LEU A 103 13.16 4.94 7.08
C LEU A 103 11.94 5.87 6.99
N ALA A 104 10.76 5.40 7.40
CA ALA A 104 9.55 6.21 7.44
C ALA A 104 9.70 7.43 8.35
N ASP A 105 10.18 7.24 9.58
CA ASP A 105 10.41 8.33 10.54
C ASP A 105 11.34 9.41 9.95
N TYR A 106 12.37 9.01 9.18
CA TYR A 106 13.27 9.94 8.52
C TYR A 106 12.61 10.67 7.35
N VAL A 107 11.88 9.97 6.50
CA VAL A 107 11.13 10.56 5.37
C VAL A 107 10.09 11.55 5.90
N HIS A 108 9.39 11.23 6.99
CA HIS A 108 8.47 12.14 7.67
C HIS A 108 9.17 13.37 8.24
N GLY A 109 10.38 13.20 8.80
CA GLY A 109 11.21 14.32 9.28
C GLY A 109 11.60 15.31 8.18
N LYS A 110 11.49 14.93 6.91
CA LYS A 110 11.69 15.79 5.74
C LYS A 110 10.39 16.41 5.21
N GLY A 111 9.25 16.15 5.87
CA GLY A 111 7.92 16.56 5.41
C GLY A 111 7.36 15.72 4.26
N LEU A 112 8.02 14.61 3.93
CA LEU A 112 7.63 13.69 2.86
C LEU A 112 6.81 12.51 3.42
N LYS A 113 6.32 11.65 2.54
CA LYS A 113 5.52 10.45 2.84
C LYS A 113 6.22 9.21 2.28
N LEU A 114 6.25 8.12 3.03
CA LEU A 114 6.87 6.87 2.58
C LEU A 114 5.82 5.93 1.98
N GLY A 115 6.06 5.46 0.77
CA GLY A 115 5.31 4.36 0.18
C GLY A 115 6.06 3.05 0.18
N ILE A 116 5.30 1.96 0.22
CA ILE A 116 5.80 0.58 0.14
C ILE A 116 5.06 -0.19 -0.96
N TYR A 117 5.59 -1.36 -1.26
CA TYR A 117 5.09 -2.27 -2.27
C TYR A 117 4.76 -3.64 -1.68
N SER A 118 3.66 -4.22 -2.14
CA SER A 118 3.38 -5.65 -2.01
C SER A 118 2.56 -6.12 -3.21
N ASP A 119 2.10 -7.36 -3.18
CA ASP A 119 1.36 -8.01 -4.25
C ASP A 119 0.07 -8.65 -3.72
N ALA A 120 -1.01 -8.53 -4.48
CA ALA A 120 -2.24 -9.30 -4.32
C ALA A 120 -2.06 -10.76 -4.80
N GLY A 121 -0.92 -11.36 -4.53
CA GLY A 121 -0.54 -12.72 -4.86
C GLY A 121 0.25 -13.38 -3.75
N VAL A 122 0.54 -14.68 -3.91
CA VAL A 122 1.34 -15.42 -2.91
C VAL A 122 2.81 -14.99 -2.94
N SER A 123 3.24 -14.33 -4.01
CA SER A 123 4.57 -13.77 -4.16
C SER A 123 4.50 -12.48 -4.97
N THR A 124 5.45 -11.59 -4.76
CA THR A 124 5.64 -10.41 -5.61
C THR A 124 6.18 -10.81 -6.97
N CYS A 125 6.18 -9.87 -7.93
CA CYS A 125 6.76 -10.09 -9.26
C CYS A 125 8.26 -10.49 -9.21
N GLN A 126 9.00 -10.08 -8.17
CA GLN A 126 10.39 -10.50 -7.90
C GLN A 126 10.51 -11.63 -6.88
N VAL A 127 9.46 -12.43 -6.71
CA VAL A 127 9.42 -13.65 -5.90
C VAL A 127 9.80 -13.40 -4.43
N ARG A 128 9.36 -12.26 -3.90
CA ARG A 128 9.32 -11.99 -2.46
C ARG A 128 7.96 -12.39 -1.91
N PRO A 129 7.79 -12.56 -0.58
CA PRO A 129 6.48 -12.90 -0.03
C PRO A 129 5.44 -11.83 -0.38
N GLY A 130 4.36 -12.23 -1.06
CA GLY A 130 3.22 -11.36 -1.36
C GLY A 130 2.16 -11.42 -0.25
N SER A 131 1.14 -10.58 -0.31
CA SER A 131 0.19 -10.36 0.80
C SER A 131 -1.16 -11.05 0.63
N LEU A 132 -1.37 -11.83 -0.43
CA LEU A 132 -2.61 -12.60 -0.59
C LEU A 132 -2.80 -13.55 0.61
N HIS A 133 -3.97 -13.47 1.25
CA HIS A 133 -4.33 -14.16 2.51
C HIS A 133 -3.56 -13.72 3.78
N HIS A 134 -2.76 -12.66 3.69
CA HIS A 134 -2.05 -12.03 4.80
C HIS A 134 -2.40 -10.54 4.94
N GLU A 135 -3.52 -10.10 4.35
CA GLU A 135 -3.83 -8.69 4.16
C GLU A 135 -3.92 -7.94 5.49
N ASN A 136 -4.61 -8.52 6.49
CA ASN A 136 -4.78 -7.90 7.80
C ASN A 136 -3.44 -7.74 8.55
N ASP A 137 -2.62 -8.78 8.57
CA ASP A 137 -1.34 -8.78 9.29
C ASP A 137 -0.35 -7.82 8.61
N ASP A 138 -0.28 -7.85 7.28
CA ASP A 138 0.64 -7.02 6.51
C ASP A 138 0.20 -5.54 6.54
N ALA A 139 -1.10 -5.25 6.43
CA ALA A 139 -1.60 -3.88 6.59
C ALA A 139 -1.29 -3.32 7.99
N ALA A 140 -1.53 -4.09 9.05
CA ALA A 140 -1.19 -3.70 10.41
C ALA A 140 0.30 -3.43 10.57
N LEU A 141 1.14 -4.26 9.92
CA LEU A 141 2.59 -4.09 9.92
C LEU A 141 3.02 -2.80 9.19
N PHE A 142 2.49 -2.52 7.99
CA PHE A 142 2.74 -1.28 7.27
C PHE A 142 2.33 -0.05 8.08
N ALA A 143 1.15 -0.09 8.71
CA ALA A 143 0.70 0.99 9.58
C ALA A 143 1.61 1.17 10.80
N SER A 144 2.08 0.07 11.41
CA SER A 144 3.03 0.11 12.54
C SER A 144 4.38 0.72 12.19
N TRP A 145 4.78 0.63 10.92
CA TRP A 145 6.00 1.24 10.40
C TRP A 145 5.82 2.69 9.97
N GLY A 146 4.58 3.20 9.94
CA GLY A 146 4.31 4.56 9.49
C GLY A 146 4.24 4.72 7.97
N VAL A 147 4.01 3.64 7.21
CA VAL A 147 3.78 3.74 5.75
C VAL A 147 2.57 4.63 5.45
N ASP A 148 2.64 5.42 4.38
CA ASP A 148 1.59 6.35 3.92
C ASP A 148 0.98 5.96 2.56
N TYR A 149 1.60 5.03 1.85
CA TYR A 149 1.21 4.62 0.49
C TYR A 149 1.51 3.13 0.28
N LEU A 150 0.58 2.38 -0.31
CA LEU A 150 0.78 1.01 -0.75
C LEU A 150 0.53 0.90 -2.25
N LYS A 151 1.57 0.56 -3.02
CA LYS A 151 1.42 -0.03 -4.36
C LYS A 151 1.12 -1.53 -4.18
N TYR A 152 0.04 -2.01 -4.77
CA TYR A 152 -0.41 -3.39 -4.61
C TYR A 152 -0.57 -4.05 -5.97
N ASP A 153 0.35 -4.97 -6.26
CA ASP A 153 0.55 -5.60 -7.57
C ASP A 153 -0.31 -6.85 -7.76
N ASN A 154 -0.10 -7.57 -8.86
CA ASN A 154 -0.99 -8.62 -9.33
C ASN A 154 -0.30 -9.91 -9.79
N CYS A 155 1.00 -10.09 -9.53
CA CYS A 155 1.71 -11.32 -9.87
C CYS A 155 1.27 -12.50 -8.97
N TYR A 156 1.53 -13.75 -9.37
CA TYR A 156 1.29 -14.97 -8.56
C TYR A 156 -0.08 -15.03 -7.85
N ASN A 157 -1.13 -14.57 -8.51
CA ASN A 157 -2.45 -14.31 -7.93
C ASN A 157 -3.39 -15.53 -7.82
N LEU A 158 -2.86 -16.74 -8.05
CA LEU A 158 -3.59 -18.01 -8.04
C LEU A 158 -4.79 -18.09 -9.02
N GLY A 159 -4.86 -17.20 -10.02
CA GLY A 159 -5.99 -17.11 -10.95
C GLY A 159 -7.26 -16.49 -10.34
N ILE A 160 -7.17 -15.94 -9.12
CA ILE A 160 -8.32 -15.30 -8.47
C ILE A 160 -8.52 -13.91 -9.11
N PRO A 161 -9.74 -13.50 -9.47
CA PRO A 161 -9.99 -12.19 -10.07
C PRO A 161 -9.56 -11.02 -9.16
N PRO A 162 -9.05 -9.91 -9.72
CA PRO A 162 -8.67 -8.73 -8.94
C PRO A 162 -9.84 -8.14 -8.14
N LYS A 163 -11.07 -8.21 -8.67
CA LYS A 163 -12.31 -7.79 -7.98
C LYS A 163 -12.54 -8.51 -6.64
N GLU A 164 -11.93 -9.68 -6.44
CA GLU A 164 -12.02 -10.44 -5.19
C GLU A 164 -10.82 -10.21 -4.25
N ARG A 165 -9.62 -9.93 -4.78
CA ARG A 165 -8.38 -9.83 -3.99
C ARG A 165 -8.01 -8.42 -3.52
N TYR A 166 -8.40 -7.40 -4.25
CA TYR A 166 -8.10 -6.01 -3.89
C TYR A 166 -8.98 -5.47 -2.73
N PRO A 167 -10.29 -5.78 -2.65
CA PRO A 167 -11.11 -5.32 -1.52
C PRO A 167 -10.64 -5.78 -0.13
N PRO A 168 -10.18 -7.02 0.09
CA PRO A 168 -9.62 -7.45 1.37
C PRO A 168 -8.48 -6.57 1.87
N MET A 169 -7.54 -6.18 1.00
CA MET A 169 -6.44 -5.29 1.38
C MET A 169 -6.93 -3.85 1.63
N ARG A 170 -7.91 -3.33 0.88
CA ARG A 170 -8.57 -2.05 1.24
C ARG A 170 -9.12 -2.11 2.67
N ASP A 171 -9.88 -3.15 2.99
CA ASP A 171 -10.53 -3.29 4.29
C ASP A 171 -9.50 -3.44 5.41
N ALA A 172 -8.43 -4.20 5.15
CA ALA A 172 -7.30 -4.35 6.06
C ALA A 172 -6.62 -3.00 6.34
N LEU A 173 -6.28 -2.22 5.31
CA LEU A 173 -5.68 -0.88 5.44
C LEU A 173 -6.58 0.07 6.25
N ASN A 174 -7.88 0.11 5.92
CA ASN A 174 -8.86 0.92 6.65
C ASN A 174 -8.98 0.50 8.12
N SER A 175 -8.87 -0.80 8.41
CA SER A 175 -8.96 -1.32 9.78
C SER A 175 -7.81 -0.88 10.69
N THR A 176 -6.66 -0.51 10.12
CA THR A 176 -5.50 -0.02 10.88
C THR A 176 -5.72 1.34 11.52
N GLY A 177 -6.68 2.13 11.00
CA GLY A 177 -6.92 3.50 11.42
C GLY A 177 -5.90 4.53 10.92
N ARG A 178 -4.84 4.10 10.22
CA ARG A 178 -3.88 4.99 9.54
C ARG A 178 -4.35 5.23 8.10
N GLN A 179 -4.32 6.48 7.67
CA GLN A 179 -4.60 6.83 6.27
C GLN A 179 -3.43 6.38 5.40
N ILE A 180 -3.65 5.35 4.59
CA ILE A 180 -2.67 4.82 3.63
C ILE A 180 -3.26 4.95 2.24
N PHE A 181 -2.55 5.63 1.34
CA PHE A 181 -2.95 5.76 -0.06
C PHE A 181 -2.87 4.39 -0.72
N TYR A 182 -3.97 3.92 -1.33
CA TYR A 182 -4.04 2.59 -1.91
C TYR A 182 -4.01 2.62 -3.43
N SER A 183 -2.93 2.11 -4.02
CA SER A 183 -2.64 2.15 -5.46
C SER A 183 -2.68 0.76 -6.07
N LEU A 184 -3.72 0.49 -6.86
CA LEU A 184 -3.93 -0.81 -7.51
C LEU A 184 -3.06 -0.95 -8.76
N CYS A 185 -2.48 -2.14 -8.95
CA CYS A 185 -1.58 -2.43 -10.06
C CYS A 185 -1.91 -3.79 -10.66
N GLU A 186 -3.10 -3.92 -11.28
CA GLU A 186 -3.51 -5.14 -11.99
C GLU A 186 -3.41 -5.03 -13.53
N TRP A 187 -2.80 -3.94 -14.00
CA TRP A 187 -2.48 -3.68 -15.40
C TRP A 187 -3.69 -3.47 -16.32
N GLY A 188 -4.88 -3.20 -15.77
CA GLY A 188 -6.10 -3.01 -16.57
C GLY A 188 -6.93 -4.29 -16.75
N GLN A 189 -6.51 -5.41 -16.17
CA GLN A 189 -7.27 -6.64 -16.04
C GLN A 189 -8.66 -6.42 -15.42
N ASP A 190 -9.68 -6.98 -16.06
CA ASP A 190 -11.08 -6.91 -15.66
C ASP A 190 -11.66 -5.47 -15.55
N ASP A 191 -11.13 -4.54 -16.35
CA ASP A 191 -11.61 -3.17 -16.53
C ASP A 191 -11.72 -2.38 -15.20
N PRO A 192 -10.60 -2.03 -14.54
CA PRO A 192 -10.59 -1.34 -13.25
C PRO A 192 -11.35 -0.03 -13.23
N ALA A 193 -11.49 0.66 -14.37
CA ALA A 193 -12.32 1.85 -14.48
C ALA A 193 -13.77 1.64 -14.01
N LEU A 194 -14.28 0.41 -14.06
CA LEU A 194 -15.65 0.08 -13.66
C LEU A 194 -15.81 -0.23 -12.15
N TRP A 195 -14.72 -0.50 -11.42
CA TRP A 195 -14.81 -1.03 -10.05
C TRP A 195 -13.77 -0.46 -9.07
N ALA A 196 -12.56 -0.16 -9.52
CA ALA A 196 -11.42 0.19 -8.66
C ALA A 196 -11.64 1.50 -7.89
N GLY A 197 -12.46 2.42 -8.39
CA GLY A 197 -12.81 3.67 -7.68
C GLY A 197 -13.59 3.47 -6.37
N LYS A 198 -14.12 2.27 -6.11
CA LYS A 198 -14.71 1.90 -4.81
C LYS A 198 -13.71 1.15 -3.91
N VAL A 199 -12.52 0.87 -4.41
CA VAL A 199 -11.54 -0.01 -3.81
C VAL A 199 -10.26 0.72 -3.41
N GLY A 200 -9.63 1.47 -4.31
CA GLY A 200 -8.40 2.22 -4.02
C GLY A 200 -8.32 3.58 -4.70
N ASN A 201 -7.38 4.39 -4.21
CA ASN A 201 -7.23 5.80 -4.54
C ASN A 201 -6.75 6.04 -5.99
N SER A 202 -6.06 5.06 -6.57
CA SER A 202 -5.72 5.04 -7.99
C SER A 202 -5.57 3.60 -8.47
N TRP A 203 -5.63 3.40 -9.79
CA TRP A 203 -5.38 2.10 -10.42
C TRP A 203 -4.59 2.29 -11.71
N ARG A 204 -3.72 1.32 -12.01
CA ARG A 204 -3.08 1.19 -13.31
C ARG A 204 -4.12 0.86 -14.38
N THR A 205 -3.90 1.37 -15.58
CA THR A 205 -4.81 1.14 -16.73
C THR A 205 -4.16 0.31 -17.83
N THR A 206 -2.87 0.03 -17.73
CA THR A 206 -2.07 -0.70 -18.73
C THR A 206 -0.93 -1.48 -18.06
N ASP A 207 -0.28 -2.33 -18.84
CA ASP A 207 1.05 -2.90 -18.57
C ASP A 207 2.13 -1.83 -18.33
N ASP A 208 3.31 -2.29 -17.92
CA ASP A 208 4.43 -1.42 -17.55
C ASP A 208 4.91 -0.57 -18.73
N ILE A 209 5.14 0.71 -18.46
CA ILE A 209 5.75 1.63 -19.42
C ILE A 209 7.21 1.22 -19.67
N GLN A 210 7.69 1.48 -20.88
CA GLN A 210 9.09 1.33 -21.27
C GLN A 210 9.62 2.69 -21.75
N ASP A 211 10.91 2.97 -21.56
CA ASP A 211 11.56 4.19 -22.06
C ASP A 211 11.79 4.09 -23.59
N THR A 212 10.69 4.02 -24.32
CA THR A 212 10.65 3.89 -25.76
C THR A 212 9.45 4.66 -26.29
N TRP A 213 9.65 5.38 -27.40
CA TRP A 213 8.56 5.99 -28.15
C TRP A 213 8.42 5.28 -29.49
N LYS A 214 7.29 4.62 -29.72
CA LYS A 214 6.97 4.07 -31.04
C LYS A 214 6.72 5.23 -32.00
N ARG A 215 7.63 5.41 -32.95
CA ARG A 215 7.44 6.34 -34.07
C ARG A 215 6.53 5.75 -35.12
#